data_AF-A0A6I3U8S7-F1
#
_entry.id   AF-A0A6I3U8S7-F1
#
_cell.length_a   1.000
_cell.length_b   1.000
_cell.length_c   1.000
_cell.angle_alpha   90.00
_cell.angle_beta   90.00
_cell.angle_gamma   90.00
#
_symmetry.space_group_name_H-M   'P 1'
#
loop_
_entity.id
_entity.type
_entity.pdbx_description
1 polymer ?
#
loop_
_entity_poly.entity_id
_entity_poly.type
_entity_poly.pdbx_seq_one_letter_code
_entity_poly.pdbx_strand_id
1 'polypeptide(L)'
;NFSLEEAIPRLVFEAHLREIQTSFLVAEKEGRILGYIEGPVVPHRHLQDQSFTEEIKDYSHRPGGYISVTCLSIAKEAQALGVGKRLLRALKEVALEHERE
;
A
#
# COMPACT_ATOMS: atom_id res chain seq x y z
N ASN A 1 7.31 -13.24 -2.83
CA ASN A 1 7.53 -12.73 -1.46
C ASN A 1 6.67 -13.44 -0.44
N PHE A 2 5.42 -13.75 -0.78
CA PHE A 2 4.50 -14.49 0.08
C PHE A 2 4.37 -15.94 -0.40
N SER A 3 4.05 -16.85 0.52
CA SER A 3 3.57 -18.18 0.13
C SER A 3 2.20 -18.09 -0.56
N LEU A 4 1.68 -19.20 -1.08
CA LEU A 4 0.33 -19.21 -1.68
C LEU A 4 -0.75 -18.90 -0.62
N GLU A 5 -0.52 -19.36 0.60
CA GLU A 5 -1.42 -19.16 1.75
C GLU A 5 -1.40 -17.72 2.26
N GLU A 6 -0.28 -17.02 2.10
CA GLU A 6 -0.10 -15.62 2.52
C GLU A 6 -0.39 -14.62 1.39
N ALA A 7 -0.51 -15.09 0.15
CA ALA A 7 -0.74 -14.23 -1.00
C ALA A 7 -2.18 -13.69 -0.97
N ILE A 8 -2.31 -12.36 -1.11
CA ILE A 8 -3.60 -11.71 -1.30
C ILE A 8 -4.27 -12.30 -2.56
N PRO A 9 -5.50 -12.83 -2.47
CA PRO A 9 -6.21 -13.36 -3.63
C PRO A 9 -6.33 -12.30 -4.73
N ARG A 10 -6.29 -12.75 -5.99
CA ARG A 10 -6.31 -11.83 -7.15
C ARG A 10 -7.50 -10.87 -7.12
N LEU A 11 -8.69 -11.35 -6.78
CA LEU A 11 -9.90 -10.51 -6.72
C LEU A 11 -9.78 -9.40 -5.67
N VAL A 12 -9.26 -9.74 -4.49
CA VAL A 12 -8.98 -8.77 -3.42
C VAL A 12 -7.95 -7.75 -3.91
N PHE A 13 -6.85 -8.19 -4.52
CA PHE A 13 -5.82 -7.28 -5.03
C PHE A 13 -6.33 -6.34 -6.14
N GLU A 14 -7.21 -6.82 -7.02
CA GLU A 14 -7.88 -5.99 -8.03
C GLU A 14 -8.80 -4.93 -7.39
N ALA A 15 -9.49 -5.26 -6.29
CA ALA A 15 -10.28 -4.29 -5.53
C ALA A 15 -9.37 -3.22 -4.89
N HIS A 16 -8.26 -3.63 -4.27
CA HIS A 16 -7.29 -2.69 -3.67
C HIS A 16 -6.79 -1.68 -4.71
N LEU A 17 -6.44 -2.13 -5.92
CA LEU A 17 -5.98 -1.24 -7.01
C LEU A 17 -7.04 -0.21 -7.46
N ARG A 18 -8.34 -0.55 -7.36
CA ARG A 18 -9.42 0.36 -7.76
C ARG A 18 -9.76 1.38 -6.67
N GLU A 19 -9.78 0.93 -5.42
CA GLU A 19 -10.23 1.73 -4.28
C GLU A 19 -9.11 2.58 -3.66
N ILE A 20 -7.88 2.06 -3.58
CA ILE A 20 -6.75 2.75 -2.92
C ILE A 20 -5.97 3.57 -3.95
N GLN A 21 -6.47 4.74 -4.30
CA GLN A 21 -5.91 5.52 -5.41
C GLN A 21 -4.75 6.44 -5.01
N THR A 22 -4.67 6.86 -3.76
CA THR A 22 -3.67 7.85 -3.30
C THR A 22 -2.46 7.23 -2.63
N SER A 23 -2.64 6.09 -1.95
CA SER A 23 -1.62 5.44 -1.12
C SER A 23 -1.20 4.06 -1.64
N PHE A 24 -1.56 3.72 -2.88
CA PHE A 24 -0.99 2.57 -3.59
C PHE A 24 0.15 3.06 -4.49
N LEU A 25 1.40 2.80 -4.08
CA LEU A 25 2.59 3.27 -4.79
C LEU A 25 3.37 2.12 -5.37
N VAL A 26 3.83 2.28 -6.60
CA VAL A 26 4.59 1.28 -7.35
C VAL A 26 5.99 1.81 -7.64
N ALA A 27 7.01 0.99 -7.36
CA ALA A 27 8.38 1.24 -7.79
C ALA A 27 8.59 0.59 -9.15
N GLU A 28 8.89 1.39 -10.16
CA GLU A 28 9.10 0.97 -11.53
C GLU A 28 10.48 1.42 -12.02
N LYS A 29 11.13 0.58 -12.83
CA LYS A 29 12.34 0.94 -13.56
C LYS A 29 12.36 0.25 -14.93
N GLU A 30 12.49 1.03 -16.00
CA GLU A 30 12.61 0.54 -17.38
C GLU A 30 11.46 -0.41 -17.80
N GLY A 31 10.23 -0.05 -17.45
CA GLY A 31 9.00 -0.82 -17.67
C GLY A 31 8.83 -2.02 -16.72
N ARG A 32 9.74 -2.23 -15.75
CA ARG A 32 9.70 -3.36 -14.82
C ARG A 32 9.28 -2.92 -13.43
N ILE A 33 8.28 -3.60 -12.89
CA ILE A 33 7.85 -3.40 -11.50
C ILE A 33 8.86 -4.05 -10.56
N LEU A 34 9.46 -3.24 -9.70
CA LEU A 34 10.45 -3.67 -8.70
C LEU A 34 9.82 -3.90 -7.32
N GLY A 35 8.62 -3.37 -7.09
CA GLY A 35 7.87 -3.55 -5.85
C GLY A 35 6.73 -2.55 -5.72
N TYR A 36 5.94 -2.70 -4.67
CA TYR A 36 4.85 -1.78 -4.33
C TYR A 36 4.65 -1.69 -2.83
N ILE A 37 4.00 -0.62 -2.40
CA ILE A 37 3.46 -0.44 -1.06
C ILE A 37 2.02 0.03 -1.18
N GLU A 38 1.15 -0.45 -0.30
CA GLU A 38 -0.25 -0.06 -0.31
C GLU A 38 -0.87 -0.11 1.08
N GLY A 39 -1.97 0.63 1.22
CA GLY A 39 -2.75 0.71 2.44
C GLY A 39 -3.84 1.77 2.33
N PRO A 40 -5.10 1.48 2.70
CA PRO A 40 -6.17 2.47 2.61
C PRO A 40 -5.98 3.59 3.64
N VAL A 41 -6.53 4.76 3.33
CA VAL A 41 -6.72 5.83 4.31
C VAL A 41 -7.90 5.46 5.20
N VAL A 42 -7.69 5.42 6.51
CA VAL A 42 -8.70 5.09 7.52
C VAL A 42 -8.83 6.21 8.57
N PRO A 43 -10.00 6.38 9.21
CA PRO A 43 -10.20 7.44 10.19
C PRO A 43 -9.64 7.09 11.57
N HIS A 44 -9.10 5.88 11.79
CA HIS A 44 -8.75 5.37 13.12
C HIS A 44 -7.29 4.92 13.13
N ARG A 45 -6.57 5.26 14.20
CA ARG A 45 -5.14 4.93 14.34
C ARG A 45 -4.86 3.43 14.49
N HIS A 46 -5.80 2.70 15.08
CA HIS A 46 -5.61 1.29 15.38
C HIS A 46 -6.01 0.42 14.19
N LEU A 47 -5.18 -0.59 13.90
CA LEU A 47 -5.45 -1.56 12.85
C LEU A 47 -6.76 -2.29 13.13
N GLN A 48 -7.54 -2.48 12.09
CA GLN A 48 -8.77 -3.27 12.09
C GLN A 48 -8.56 -4.54 11.29
N ASP A 49 -9.24 -5.62 11.69
CA ASP A 49 -9.14 -6.94 11.07
C ASP A 49 -9.91 -7.05 9.74
N GLN A 50 -9.74 -6.05 8.87
CA GLN A 50 -10.41 -5.93 7.57
C GLN A 50 -9.39 -5.81 6.41
N SER A 51 -8.09 -5.92 6.73
CA SER A 51 -6.97 -5.61 5.83
C SER A 51 -6.83 -6.55 4.62
N PHE A 52 -7.56 -7.67 4.59
CA PHE A 52 -7.44 -8.72 3.57
C PHE A 52 -8.80 -9.11 2.95
N THR A 53 -9.76 -8.19 2.99
CA THR A 53 -11.12 -8.41 2.47
C THR A 53 -11.38 -7.56 1.22
N GLU A 54 -12.37 -7.92 0.42
CA GLU A 54 -12.81 -7.10 -0.73
C GLU A 54 -13.50 -5.79 -0.29
N GLU A 55 -13.89 -5.68 0.99
CA GLU A 55 -14.53 -4.50 1.56
C GLU A 55 -13.50 -3.43 1.96
N ILE A 56 -12.76 -2.90 0.99
CA ILE A 56 -11.86 -1.78 1.24
C ILE A 56 -12.66 -0.50 1.36
N LYS A 57 -12.46 0.23 2.45
CA LYS A 57 -12.98 1.59 2.63
C LYS A 57 -11.83 2.55 2.69
N ASP A 58 -11.66 3.30 1.61
CA ASP A 58 -10.66 4.34 1.52
C ASP A 58 -11.27 5.73 1.74
N TYR A 59 -10.73 6.45 2.71
CA TYR A 59 -11.18 7.79 3.10
C TYR A 59 -10.27 8.90 2.57
N SER A 60 -9.48 8.64 1.52
CA SER A 60 -8.51 9.60 1.00
C SER A 60 -9.13 10.88 0.46
N HIS A 61 -10.42 10.85 0.10
CA HIS A 61 -11.22 12.01 -0.28
C HIS A 61 -11.38 13.06 0.84
N ARG A 62 -11.05 12.74 2.09
CA ARG A 62 -11.06 13.67 3.23
C ARG A 62 -9.63 14.05 3.61
N PRO A 63 -9.36 15.23 4.18
CA PRO A 63 -8.07 15.51 4.84
C PRO A 63 -7.93 14.70 6.15
N GLY A 64 -6.70 14.48 6.62
CA GLY A 64 -6.44 13.86 7.93
C GLY A 64 -6.53 12.32 7.94
N GLY A 65 -6.58 11.70 9.11
CA GLY A 65 -6.65 10.24 9.24
C GLY A 65 -5.29 9.54 9.04
N TYR A 66 -5.32 8.23 8.84
CA TYR A 66 -4.13 7.36 8.92
C TYR A 66 -4.02 6.49 7.68
N ILE A 67 -2.80 6.28 7.17
CA ILE A 67 -2.56 5.27 6.13
C ILE A 67 -2.30 3.93 6.84
N SER A 68 -3.22 2.99 6.71
CA SER A 68 -3.07 1.63 7.26
C SER A 68 -2.27 0.78 6.28
N VAL A 69 -0.94 0.73 6.40
CA VAL A 69 -0.09 -0.07 5.50
C VAL A 69 -0.43 -1.55 5.62
N THR A 70 -1.04 -2.11 4.58
CA THR A 70 -1.48 -3.51 4.52
C THR A 70 -0.48 -4.40 3.80
N CYS A 71 0.26 -3.86 2.83
CA CYS A 71 1.25 -4.64 2.09
C CYS A 71 2.46 -3.79 1.66
N LEU A 72 3.64 -4.39 1.74
CA LEU A 72 4.89 -3.92 1.14
C LEU A 72 5.60 -5.14 0.54
N SER A 73 5.82 -5.12 -0.77
CA SER A 73 6.36 -6.28 -1.49
C SER A 73 7.42 -5.84 -2.51
N ILE A 74 8.61 -6.43 -2.45
CA ILE A 74 9.77 -6.08 -3.30
C ILE A 74 10.21 -7.30 -4.11
N ALA A 75 10.27 -7.18 -5.43
CA ALA A 75 10.76 -8.23 -6.31
C ALA A 75 12.10 -8.78 -5.80
N LYS A 76 12.28 -10.10 -5.84
CA LYS A 76 13.40 -10.80 -5.18
C LYS A 76 14.76 -10.23 -5.61
N GLU A 77 14.89 -9.89 -6.88
CA GLU A 77 16.08 -9.35 -7.52
C GLU A 77 16.34 -7.89 -7.13
N ALA A 78 15.34 -7.20 -6.59
CA ALA A 78 15.40 -5.81 -6.15
C ALA A 78 15.51 -5.66 -4.62
N GLN A 79 15.51 -6.76 -3.88
CA GLN A 79 15.72 -6.78 -2.43
C GLN A 79 17.14 -6.34 -2.08
N ALA A 80 17.34 -5.82 -0.87
CA ALA A 80 18.60 -5.21 -0.40
C ALA A 80 19.14 -4.01 -1.21
N LEU A 81 18.46 -3.57 -2.30
CA LEU A 81 18.84 -2.38 -3.08
C LEU A 81 18.19 -1.08 -2.57
N GLY A 82 17.54 -1.11 -1.40
CA GLY A 82 16.89 0.04 -0.79
C GLY A 82 15.53 0.43 -1.39
N VAL A 83 14.93 -0.39 -2.26
CA VAL A 83 13.64 -0.09 -2.90
C VAL A 83 12.52 0.08 -1.87
N GLY A 84 12.38 -0.85 -0.91
CA GLY A 84 11.37 -0.73 0.14
C GLY A 84 11.50 0.53 1.00
N LYS A 85 12.74 0.95 1.30
CA LYS A 85 13.00 2.22 2.01
C LYS A 85 12.54 3.43 1.20
N ARG A 86 12.73 3.41 -0.13
CA ARG A 86 12.26 4.49 -1.01
C ARG A 86 10.74 4.51 -1.09
N LEU A 87 10.08 3.36 -1.20
CA LEU A 87 8.61 3.26 -1.16
C LEU A 87 8.03 3.80 0.15
N LEU A 88 8.59 3.43 1.30
CA LEU A 88 8.16 3.95 2.60
C LEU A 88 8.36 5.47 2.71
N ARG A 89 9.45 6.00 2.15
CA ARG A 89 9.69 7.45 2.12
C ARG A 89 8.66 8.16 1.25
N ALA A 90 8.40 7.65 0.05
CA ALA A 90 7.39 8.21 -0.84
C ALA A 90 5.99 8.16 -0.20
N LEU A 91 5.64 7.06 0.46
CA LEU A 91 4.36 6.96 1.17
C LEU A 91 4.26 7.97 2.32
N LYS A 92 5.37 8.23 3.03
CA LYS A 92 5.43 9.29 4.03
C LYS A 92 5.22 10.69 3.42
N GLU A 93 5.75 10.94 2.23
CA GLU A 93 5.53 12.22 1.53
C GLU A 93 4.05 12.40 1.17
N VAL A 94 3.39 11.36 0.66
CA VAL A 94 1.93 11.32 0.43
C VAL A 94 1.17 11.57 1.73
N ALA A 95 1.58 10.94 2.84
CA ALA A 95 0.96 11.14 4.14
C ALA A 95 1.02 12.61 4.57
N LEU A 96 2.18 13.27 4.43
CA LEU A 96 2.36 14.67 4.80
C LEU A 96 1.57 15.62 3.89
N GLU A 97 1.53 15.35 2.59
CA GLU A 97 0.77 16.16 1.61
C GLU A 97 -0.72 16.20 1.92
N HIS A 98 -1.28 15.10 2.43
CA HIS A 98 -2.68 14.98 2.77
C HIS A 98 -3.00 15.11 4.28
N GLU A 99 -2.06 15.64 5.05
CA GLU A 99 -2.20 15.87 6.50
C GLU A 99 -2.53 14.61 7.30
N ARG A 100 -2.05 13.45 6.85
CA ARG A 100 -2.21 12.17 7.56
C ARG A 100 -1.30 12.12 8.79
N GLU A 101 -1.73 11.39 9.81
CA GLU A 101 -1.06 11.23 11.11
C GLU A 101 -0.25 9.94 11.26
#